data_AF-A0AA37PS08-F1
#
_entry.id   AF-A0AA37PS08-F1
#
_cell.length_a   1.000
_cell.length_b   1.000
_cell.length_c   1.000
_cell.angle_alpha   90.00
_cell.angle_beta   90.00
_cell.angle_gamma   90.00
#
_symmetry.space_group_name_H-M   'P 1'
#
loop_
_entity.id
_entity.type
_entity.pdbx_description
1 polymer ?
#
loop_
_entity_poly.entity_id
_entity_poly.type
_entity_poly.pdbx_seq_one_letter_code
_entity_poly.pdbx_strand_id
1 'polypeptide(L)' 'MRTEPVVDIGGVRMFFVYDPDDTPIEILELPAGARTTLQLWRPSTP' A
#
# COMPACT_ATOMS: atom_id res chain seq x y z
N MET A 1 -15.91 -7.47 8.66
CA MET A 1 -14.74 -6.78 8.09
C MET A 1 -15.11 -6.35 6.67
N ARG A 2 -15.18 -5.05 6.41
CA ARG A 2 -15.41 -4.50 5.06
C ARG A 2 -14.06 -4.24 4.41
N THR A 3 -13.94 -4.56 3.12
CA THR A 3 -12.75 -4.28 2.32
C THR A 3 -13.14 -3.72 0.97
N GLU A 4 -12.31 -2.85 0.42
CA GLU A 4 -12.41 -2.43 -0.99
C GLU A 4 -11.63 -3.39 -1.91
N PRO A 5 -11.95 -3.42 -3.23
CA PRO A 5 -11.16 -4.15 -4.20
C PRO A 5 -9.71 -3.66 -4.23
N VAL A 6 -8.78 -4.58 -4.49
CA VAL A 6 -7.36 -4.25 -4.67
C VAL A 6 -7.17 -3.44 -5.95
N VAL A 7 -6.39 -2.37 -5.87
CA VAL A 7 -5.92 -1.59 -7.03
C VAL A 7 -4.41 -1.73 -7.18
N ASP A 8 -3.93 -1.69 -8.42
CA ASP A 8 -2.51 -1.65 -8.77
C ASP A 8 -2.19 -0.28 -9.38
N ILE A 9 -1.22 0.42 -8.78
CA ILE A 9 -0.75 1.72 -9.25
C ILE A 9 0.78 1.70 -9.29
N GLY A 10 1.34 1.63 -10.49
CA GLY A 10 2.80 1.63 -10.66
C GLY A 10 3.50 0.46 -9.96
N GLY A 11 2.82 -0.69 -9.82
CA GLY A 11 3.34 -1.88 -9.12
C GLY A 11 3.14 -1.86 -7.60
N VAL A 12 2.58 -0.80 -7.02
CA VAL A 12 2.08 -0.81 -5.64
C VAL A 12 0.67 -1.39 -5.65
N ARG A 13 0.44 -2.44 -4.86
CA ARG A 13 -0.89 -3.01 -4.68
C ARG A 13 -1.46 -2.49 -3.36
N MET A 14 -2.68 -1.99 -3.39
CA MET A 14 -3.31 -1.42 -2.20
C MET A 14 -4.81 -1.68 -2.13
N PHE A 15 -5.34 -1.62 -0.92
CA PHE A 15 -6.78 -1.63 -0.65
C PHE A 15 -7.04 -1.04 0.75
N PHE A 16 -8.29 -0.66 0.99
CA PHE A 16 -8.75 -0.26 2.31
C PHE A 16 -9.40 -1.43 3.05
N VAL A 17 -9.05 -1.56 4.33
CA VAL A 17 -9.85 -2.29 5.33
C VAL A 17 -10.49 -1.28 6.26
N TYR A 18 -11.67 -1.60 6.77
CA TYR A 18 -12.35 -0.74 7.73
C TYR A 18 -12.40 -1.41 9.09
N ASP A 19 -12.02 -0.67 10.13
CA ASP A 19 -12.13 -1.10 11.52
C ASP A 19 -13.60 -1.06 12.01
N PRO A 20 -13.91 -1.50 13.24
CA PRO A 20 -15.28 -1.51 13.76
C PRO A 20 -15.94 -0.13 13.87
N ASP A 21 -15.14 0.94 13.91
CA ASP A 21 -15.59 2.33 14.01
C ASP A 21 -15.70 2.99 12.61
N ASP A 22 -15.63 2.20 11.55
CA ASP A 22 -15.64 2.63 10.15
C ASP A 22 -14.43 3.51 9.76
N THR A 23 -13.34 3.49 10.54
CA THR A 23 -12.11 4.18 10.16
C THR A 23 -11.40 3.41 9.04
N PRO A 24 -11.07 4.06 7.90
CA PRO A 24 -10.33 3.41 6.82
C PRO A 24 -8.86 3.23 7.20
N ILE A 25 -8.35 2.01 7.03
CA ILE A 25 -6.95 1.66 7.17
C ILE A 25 -6.43 1.24 5.79
N GLU A 26 -5.43 1.96 5.29
CA GLU A 26 -4.78 1.66 4.02
C GLU A 26 -3.73 0.56 4.20
N ILE A 27 -3.83 -0.48 3.38
CA ILE A 27 -2.86 -1.58 3.33
C ILE A 27 -2.11 -1.50 2.01
N LEU A 28 -0.77 -1.47 2.08
CA LEU A 28 0.13 -1.37 0.94
C LEU A 28 1.05 -2.60 0.84
N GLU A 29 1.15 -3.17 -0.36
CA GLU A 29 2.23 -4.09 -0.75
C GLU A 29 3.19 -3.32 -1.66
N LEU A 30 4.42 -3.10 -1.19
CA LEU A 30 5.44 -2.35 -1.92
C LEU A 30 6.23 -3.28 -2.87
N PRO A 31 6.49 -2.87 -4.12
CA PRO A 31 7.21 -3.68 -5.09
C PRO A 31 8.70 -3.74 -4.79
N ALA A 32 9.39 -4.67 -5.48
CA ALA A 32 10.86 -4.74 -5.54
C ALA A 32 11.57 -4.79 -4.17
N GLY A 33 10.90 -5.33 -3.14
CA GLY A 33 11.46 -5.41 -1.79
C GLY A 33 11.60 -4.06 -1.08
N ALA A 34 11.01 -2.99 -1.63
CA ALA A 34 10.94 -1.70 -0.95
C ALA A 34 10.21 -1.86 0.39
N ARG A 35 10.71 -1.20 1.41
CA ARG A 35 10.13 -1.20 2.77
C ARG A 35 9.55 0.14 3.15
N THR A 36 9.82 1.17 2.36
CA THR A 36 9.30 2.53 2.58
C THR A 36 8.85 3.13 1.25
N THR A 37 7.83 3.99 1.31
CA THR A 37 7.37 4.75 0.12
C THR A 37 8.44 5.72 -0.39
N LEU A 38 9.38 6.16 0.46
CA LEU A 38 10.53 6.96 0.05
C LEU A 38 11.40 6.24 -0.99
N GLN A 39 11.59 4.93 -0.86
CA GLN A 39 12.36 4.12 -1.82
C GLN A 39 11.70 4.04 -3.21
N LEU A 40 10.38 4.29 -3.31
CA LEU A 40 9.70 4.37 -4.61
C LEU A 40 10.05 5.65 -5.37
N TRP A 41 10.32 6.74 -4.66
CA TRP A 41 10.67 8.03 -5.27
C TRP A 41 12.18 8.20 -5.46
N ARG A 42 12.98 7.69 -4.51
CA ARG A 42 14.44 7.64 -4.58
C ARG A 42 14.86 6.20 -4.35
N PRO A 43 14.90 5.36 -5.41
CA PRO A 43 15.52 4.05 -5.31
C PRO A 43 16.96 4.29 -4.83
N SER A 44 17.28 3.84 -3.63
CA SER A 44 18.61 3.99 -3.08
C SER A 44 19.60 3.37 -4.06
N THR A 45 20.44 4.21 -4.69
CA THR A 45 21.57 3.75 -5.48
C THR A 45 22.47 2.93 -4.56
N PRO A 46 22.90 1.73 -4.96
CA PRO A 46 23.93 1.00 -4.21
C PRO A 46 25.20 1.82 -4.03
#